data_AF-A0A7S2M6J6-F1
#
_entry.id   AF-A0A7S2M6J6-F1
#
_cell.length_a   1.000
_cell.length_b   1.000
_cell.length_c   1.000
_cell.angle_alpha   90.00
_cell.angle_beta   90.00
_cell.angle_gamma   90.00
#
_symmetry.space_group_name_H-M   'P 1'
#
loop_
_entity.id
_entity.type
_entity.pdbx_description
1 polymer ?
#
loop_
_entity_poly.entity_id
_entity_poly.type
_entity_poly.pdbx_seq_one_letter_code
_entity_poly.pdbx_strand_id
1 'polypeptide(L)'
;TCAGLRKDAPPELQHLGDKTGHIACDGHGAERGSLYCALAWFFEHFAHDALLREFPKPKAPINTPKKLPGFGGLGKDAEPSHLLRWLVVLVGDLHQPLHWLREKGYGADVKLVYKEQQYNLLQFWEEYLPAHLPPKPSPAQLEKEYDARSPDWHHRVPTELFRDWAKETAEAVCNEVYAAMEVNHGDGSRSIPEPFKLEEEIFQRWLRLAQDLSTLAGERLGFVLTELIEHRRHKKDSKEGVCRHGG
;
A
#
# COMPACT_ATOMS: atom_id res chain seq x y z
N THR A 1 -12.60 8.09 4.65
CA THR A 1 -13.95 7.82 4.12
C THR A 1 -13.96 7.96 2.63
N CYS A 2 -14.66 7.07 1.92
CA CYS A 2 -14.78 7.19 0.47
C CYS A 2 -15.50 8.45 0.00
N ALA A 3 -16.33 9.06 0.85
CA ALA A 3 -16.92 10.37 0.57
C ALA A 3 -15.85 11.44 0.23
N GLY A 4 -14.65 11.28 0.79
CA GLY A 4 -13.50 12.14 0.52
C GLY A 4 -12.40 11.51 -0.34
N LEU A 5 -12.65 10.43 -1.07
CA LEU A 5 -11.63 9.86 -1.97
C LEU A 5 -12.13 9.66 -3.38
N ARG A 6 -13.33 10.18 -3.66
CA ARG A 6 -13.95 10.05 -4.98
C ARG A 6 -13.58 11.18 -5.89
N LYS A 7 -13.42 10.86 -7.16
CA LYS A 7 -13.19 11.84 -8.24
C LYS A 7 -14.33 12.87 -8.38
N ASP A 8 -15.55 12.54 -7.95
CA ASP A 8 -16.73 13.43 -7.98
C ASP A 8 -16.92 14.24 -6.68
N ALA A 9 -16.12 13.99 -5.63
CA ALA A 9 -16.20 14.77 -4.41
C ALA A 9 -15.66 16.19 -4.62
N PRO A 10 -16.13 17.21 -3.88
CA PRO A 10 -15.48 18.52 -3.85
C PRO A 10 -13.97 18.38 -3.59
N PRO A 11 -13.11 19.18 -4.25
CA PRO A 11 -11.65 19.07 -4.09
C PRO A 11 -11.20 19.14 -2.62
N GLU A 12 -11.89 19.93 -1.79
CA GLU A 12 -11.61 20.02 -0.34
C GLU A 12 -11.97 18.77 0.47
N LEU A 13 -12.53 17.74 -0.15
CA LEU A 13 -12.83 16.46 0.48
C LEU A 13 -11.96 15.34 -0.07
N GLN A 14 -11.34 15.48 -1.26
CA GLN A 14 -10.58 14.45 -1.99
C GLN A 14 -9.20 14.14 -1.39
N HIS A 15 -9.13 13.68 -0.14
CA HIS A 15 -7.86 13.30 0.46
C HIS A 15 -7.95 12.15 1.45
N LEU A 16 -6.90 11.32 1.43
CA LEU A 16 -6.59 10.40 2.51
C LEU A 16 -5.85 11.20 3.59
N GLY A 17 -6.18 10.95 4.86
CA GLY A 17 -5.58 11.67 5.98
C GLY A 17 -6.54 12.66 6.64
N ASP A 18 -6.00 13.81 7.07
CA ASP A 18 -6.80 14.92 7.60
C ASP A 18 -7.44 15.75 6.49
N LYS A 19 -8.12 16.85 6.86
CA LYS A 19 -8.79 17.78 5.92
C LYS A 19 -7.87 18.48 4.90
N THR A 20 -6.56 18.32 5.01
CA THR A 20 -5.54 18.93 4.15
C THR A 20 -4.75 17.89 3.35
N GLY A 21 -5.10 16.60 3.49
CA GLY A 21 -4.34 15.48 2.93
C GLY A 21 -3.02 15.22 3.65
N HIS A 22 -2.88 15.71 4.88
CA HIS A 22 -1.78 15.35 5.78
C HIS A 22 -1.92 13.90 6.19
N ILE A 23 -0.87 13.14 5.92
CA ILE A 23 -0.71 11.77 6.40
C ILE A 23 0.68 11.70 7.04
N ALA A 24 0.67 11.61 8.37
CA ALA A 24 1.85 11.35 9.18
C ALA A 24 1.47 10.49 10.38
N CYS A 25 2.47 9.84 10.97
CA CYS A 25 2.31 8.90 12.08
C CYS A 25 2.26 9.57 13.46
N ASP A 26 1.69 10.76 13.54
CA ASP A 26 1.54 11.53 14.77
C ASP A 26 0.20 11.26 15.49
N GLY A 27 -0.73 10.56 14.84
CA GLY A 27 -2.12 10.35 15.29
C GLY A 27 -3.11 11.31 14.65
N HIS A 28 -2.63 12.24 13.82
CA HIS A 28 -3.42 13.16 13.01
C HIS A 28 -3.28 12.77 11.53
N GLY A 29 -4.38 12.35 10.91
CA GLY A 29 -4.38 11.85 9.53
C GLY A 29 -4.01 10.37 9.40
N ALA A 30 -3.06 9.85 10.19
CA ALA A 30 -2.85 8.40 10.33
C ALA A 30 -2.75 7.98 11.80
N GLU A 31 -3.48 6.93 12.17
CA GLU A 31 -3.31 6.31 13.49
C GLU A 31 -1.90 5.73 13.61
N ARG A 32 -1.30 5.81 14.81
CA ARG A 32 0.08 5.36 15.05
C ARG A 32 0.31 3.88 14.77
N GLY A 33 -0.75 3.06 14.82
CA GLY A 33 -0.72 1.64 14.49
C GLY A 33 -1.26 1.32 13.09
N SER A 34 -1.49 2.33 12.24
CA SER A 34 -1.93 2.11 10.86
C SER A 34 -0.86 1.36 10.04
N LEU A 35 -1.30 0.71 8.96
CA LEU A 35 -0.45 -0.02 8.03
C LEU A 35 0.71 0.83 7.50
N TYR A 36 0.42 2.07 7.09
CA TYR A 36 1.44 3.05 6.69
C TYR A 36 2.51 3.27 7.77
N CYS A 37 2.09 3.46 9.02
CA CYS A 37 3.01 3.69 10.13
C CYS A 37 3.81 2.44 10.51
N ALA A 38 3.21 1.27 10.39
CA ALA A 38 3.92 0.01 10.54
C ALA A 38 5.02 -0.14 9.47
N LEU A 39 4.70 0.12 8.20
CA LEU A 39 5.68 0.09 7.10
C LEU A 39 6.86 1.02 7.32
N ALA A 40 6.57 2.29 7.66
CA ALA A 40 7.61 3.25 7.97
C ALA A 40 8.50 2.79 9.14
N TRP A 41 7.87 2.24 10.19
CA TRP A 41 8.58 1.69 11.34
C TRP A 41 9.51 0.53 10.97
N PHE A 42 9.00 -0.48 10.27
CA PHE A 42 9.81 -1.65 9.88
C PHE A 42 10.92 -1.28 8.92
N PHE A 43 10.66 -0.37 7.98
CA PHE A 43 11.70 0.14 7.09
C PHE A 43 12.79 0.87 7.86
N GLU A 44 12.45 1.82 8.73
CA GLU A 44 13.45 2.59 9.49
C GLU A 44 14.23 1.73 10.49
N HIS A 45 13.63 0.67 11.04
CA HIS A 45 14.33 -0.24 11.96
C HIS A 45 15.19 -1.28 11.22
N PHE A 46 14.85 -1.61 9.97
CA PHE A 46 15.68 -2.47 9.12
C PHE A 46 16.80 -1.69 8.42
N ALA A 47 16.49 -0.47 7.98
CA ALA A 47 17.40 0.47 7.36
C ALA A 47 18.43 0.92 8.40
N HIS A 48 19.69 1.00 7.97
CA HIS A 48 20.74 1.54 8.82
C HIS A 48 20.69 3.08 8.79
N ASP A 49 21.02 3.78 9.88
CA ASP A 49 21.02 5.26 9.94
C ASP A 49 21.79 5.93 8.79
N ALA A 50 22.88 5.31 8.35
CA ALA A 50 23.66 5.75 7.18
C ALA A 50 22.83 5.80 5.88
N LEU A 51 21.96 4.81 5.66
CA LEU A 51 21.03 4.78 4.51
C LEU A 51 20.06 5.95 4.57
N LEU A 52 19.46 6.14 5.75
CA LEU A 52 18.50 7.21 5.95
C LEU A 52 19.09 8.61 5.75
N ARG A 53 20.42 8.78 5.89
CA ARG A 53 21.13 10.04 5.65
C ARG A 53 21.47 10.28 4.17
N GLU A 54 21.53 9.23 3.36
CA GLU A 54 21.82 9.34 1.92
C GLU A 54 20.56 9.72 1.13
N PHE A 55 19.38 9.36 1.62
CA PHE A 55 18.13 9.81 1.03
C PHE A 55 17.90 11.31 1.21
N PRO A 56 17.21 11.97 0.25
CA PRO A 56 16.73 13.32 0.45
C PRO A 56 15.76 13.35 1.65
N LYS A 57 15.74 14.48 2.36
CA LYS A 57 14.77 14.67 3.43
C LYS A 57 13.35 14.60 2.84
N PRO A 58 12.43 13.87 3.50
CA PRO A 58 11.04 13.81 3.05
C PRO A 58 10.47 15.23 2.89
N LYS A 59 9.65 15.45 1.85
CA LYS A 59 8.98 16.75 1.64
C LYS A 59 8.08 17.15 2.81
N ALA A 60 7.50 16.16 3.48
CA ALA A 60 6.67 16.32 4.66
C ALA A 60 7.04 15.24 5.69
N PRO A 61 7.09 15.58 7.00
CA PRO A 61 7.55 14.68 8.04
C PRO A 61 6.67 13.42 8.12
N ILE A 62 7.32 12.26 8.27
CA ILE A 62 6.65 10.96 8.41
C ILE A 62 6.17 10.74 9.85
N ASN A 63 6.88 11.30 10.84
CA ASN A 63 6.59 11.15 12.27
C ASN A 63 6.52 9.69 12.77
N THR A 64 7.34 8.80 12.20
CA THR A 64 7.39 7.38 12.55
C THR A 64 7.45 7.18 14.07
N PRO A 65 6.57 6.36 14.66
CA PRO A 65 6.49 6.25 16.11
C PRO A 65 7.71 5.49 16.64
N LYS A 66 8.23 5.85 17.83
CA LYS A 66 9.33 5.10 18.44
C LYS A 66 8.95 3.65 18.80
N LYS A 67 7.66 3.40 19.01
CA LYS A 67 7.10 2.09 19.32
C LYS A 67 5.81 1.92 18.54
N LEU A 68 5.70 0.80 17.82
CA LEU A 68 4.49 0.45 17.11
C LEU A 68 3.48 -0.17 18.09
N PRO A 69 2.24 0.36 18.19
CA PRO A 69 1.19 -0.25 19.02
C PRO A 69 0.96 -1.71 18.63
N GLY A 70 0.81 -2.60 19.62
CA GLY A 70 0.64 -4.04 19.38
C GLY A 70 1.95 -4.84 19.17
N PHE A 71 3.09 -4.16 18.98
CA PHE A 71 4.39 -4.78 18.71
C PHE A 71 5.41 -4.61 19.85
N GLY A 72 4.93 -4.42 21.09
CA GLY A 72 5.76 -4.07 22.25
C GLY A 72 6.92 -5.03 22.59
N GLY A 73 6.93 -6.23 22.02
CA GLY A 73 8.01 -7.23 22.19
C GLY A 73 8.96 -7.38 21.00
N LEU A 74 8.62 -6.91 19.80
CA LEU A 74 9.45 -7.17 18.61
C LEU A 74 10.70 -6.28 18.56
N GLY A 75 10.64 -5.04 19.06
CA GLY A 75 11.66 -4.03 18.76
C GLY A 75 13.05 -4.18 19.43
N LYS A 76 13.23 -5.07 20.41
CA LYS A 76 14.54 -5.23 21.08
C LYS A 76 15.33 -6.46 20.61
N ASP A 77 14.62 -7.51 20.21
CA ASP A 77 15.21 -8.81 19.89
C ASP A 77 14.80 -9.30 18.48
N ALA A 78 14.17 -8.44 17.65
CA ALA A 78 13.88 -8.81 16.28
C ALA A 78 15.16 -8.90 15.47
N GLU A 79 15.52 -10.13 15.09
CA GLU A 79 16.50 -10.40 14.05
C GLU A 79 16.19 -9.61 12.77
N PRO A 80 17.20 -9.13 12.03
CA PRO A 80 17.00 -8.40 10.77
C PRO A 80 16.12 -9.16 9.76
N SER A 81 16.15 -10.49 9.77
CA SER A 81 15.30 -11.33 8.93
C SER A 81 13.81 -11.21 9.28
N HIS A 82 13.46 -11.01 10.56
CA HIS A 82 12.09 -10.78 10.99
C HIS A 82 11.59 -9.41 10.51
N LEU A 83 12.41 -8.37 10.65
CA LEU A 83 12.06 -7.03 10.17
C LEU A 83 11.86 -7.01 8.66
N LEU A 84 12.74 -7.70 7.91
CA LEU A 84 12.61 -7.83 6.46
C LEU A 84 11.34 -8.59 6.06
N ARG A 85 11.02 -9.68 6.76
CA ARG A 85 9.80 -10.45 6.50
C ARG A 85 8.55 -9.60 6.71
N TRP A 86 8.51 -8.82 7.79
CA TRP A 86 7.42 -7.88 8.02
C TRP A 86 7.33 -6.81 6.93
N LEU A 87 8.46 -6.24 6.53
CA LEU A 87 8.49 -5.27 5.43
C LEU A 87 7.90 -5.84 4.13
N VAL A 88 8.30 -7.06 3.76
CA VAL A 88 7.78 -7.77 2.57
C VAL A 88 6.27 -7.97 2.65
N VAL A 89 5.77 -8.48 3.77
CA VAL A 89 4.33 -8.74 3.98
C VAL A 89 3.53 -7.43 3.92
N LEU A 90 4.00 -6.41 4.64
CA LEU A 90 3.27 -5.15 4.73
C LEU A 90 3.27 -4.38 3.40
N VAL A 91 4.30 -4.53 2.54
CA VAL A 91 4.25 -3.96 1.18
C VAL A 91 3.18 -4.67 0.35
N GLY A 92 2.97 -5.97 0.56
CA GLY A 92 1.82 -6.69 -0.01
C GLY A 92 0.48 -6.13 0.50
N ASP A 93 0.33 -6.04 1.82
CA ASP A 93 -0.89 -5.52 2.47
C ASP A 93 -1.19 -4.06 2.06
N LEU A 94 -0.15 -3.25 1.80
CA LEU A 94 -0.30 -1.87 1.31
C LEU A 94 -1.11 -1.81 0.02
N HIS A 95 -1.03 -2.86 -0.81
CA HIS A 95 -1.71 -2.98 -2.09
C HIS A 95 -2.98 -3.82 -2.02
N GLN A 96 -3.36 -4.31 -0.84
CA GLN A 96 -4.67 -4.92 -0.61
C GLN A 96 -5.69 -3.78 -0.44
N PRO A 97 -6.67 -3.60 -1.36
CA PRO A 97 -7.53 -2.41 -1.36
C PRO A 97 -8.32 -2.21 -0.07
N LEU A 98 -8.86 -3.28 0.48
CA LEU A 98 -9.77 -3.25 1.61
C LEU A 98 -9.07 -3.01 2.94
N HIS A 99 -7.75 -3.16 3.05
CA HIS A 99 -6.96 -2.85 4.25
C HIS A 99 -6.94 -1.36 4.62
N TRP A 100 -7.47 -0.48 3.76
CA TRP A 100 -7.47 0.98 3.96
C TRP A 100 -8.75 1.56 4.57
N LEU A 101 -9.86 0.82 4.59
CA LEU A 101 -11.17 1.35 4.99
C LEU A 101 -11.69 0.73 6.29
N ARG A 102 -11.03 1.06 7.39
CA ARG A 102 -11.42 0.60 8.73
C ARG A 102 -12.86 0.94 9.08
N GLU A 103 -13.33 2.14 8.69
CA GLU A 103 -14.70 2.60 8.93
C GLU A 103 -15.77 1.80 8.19
N LYS A 104 -15.36 1.00 7.20
CA LYS A 104 -16.21 0.03 6.48
C LYS A 104 -15.97 -1.40 6.94
N GLY A 105 -15.35 -1.60 8.11
CA GLY A 105 -14.99 -2.92 8.63
C GLY A 105 -14.05 -3.69 7.70
N TYR A 106 -13.25 -2.99 6.89
CA TYR A 106 -12.42 -3.58 5.84
C TYR A 106 -13.22 -4.45 4.85
N GLY A 107 -14.52 -4.21 4.70
CA GLY A 107 -15.41 -5.02 3.85
C GLY A 107 -15.92 -6.33 4.49
N ALA A 108 -15.56 -6.64 5.73
CA ALA A 108 -16.02 -7.86 6.40
C ALA A 108 -17.55 -7.88 6.63
N ASP A 109 -18.17 -6.71 6.76
CA ASP A 109 -19.61 -6.57 6.99
C ASP A 109 -20.46 -6.56 5.70
N VAL A 110 -19.82 -6.50 4.53
CA VAL A 110 -20.52 -6.39 3.24
C VAL A 110 -20.74 -7.79 2.66
N LYS A 111 -21.99 -8.25 2.58
CA LYS A 111 -22.29 -9.56 2.01
C LYS A 111 -22.36 -9.49 0.49
N LEU A 112 -21.71 -10.46 -0.16
CA LEU A 112 -21.56 -10.55 -1.59
C LEU A 112 -22.04 -11.93 -2.07
N VAL A 113 -22.80 -11.96 -3.16
CA VAL A 113 -23.22 -13.19 -3.85
C VAL A 113 -22.60 -13.20 -5.24
N TYR A 114 -21.83 -14.23 -5.57
CA TYR A 114 -21.26 -14.46 -6.90
C TYR A 114 -21.37 -15.93 -7.28
N LYS A 115 -21.93 -16.23 -8.46
CA LYS A 115 -22.15 -17.61 -8.95
C LYS A 115 -22.80 -18.51 -7.89
N GLU A 116 -23.88 -18.01 -7.28
CA GLU A 116 -24.69 -18.69 -6.25
C GLU A 116 -23.95 -18.97 -4.92
N GLN A 117 -22.71 -18.53 -4.78
CA GLN A 117 -21.93 -18.64 -3.55
C GLN A 117 -21.93 -17.32 -2.78
N GLN A 118 -21.92 -17.42 -1.45
CA GLN A 118 -21.91 -16.27 -0.54
C GLN A 118 -20.50 -16.03 -0.01
N TYR A 119 -20.12 -14.77 0.01
CA TYR A 119 -18.86 -14.27 0.55
C TYR A 119 -19.15 -13.01 1.38
N ASN A 120 -18.19 -12.61 2.22
CA ASN A 120 -18.05 -11.19 2.53
C ASN A 120 -17.04 -10.54 1.57
N LEU A 121 -17.10 -9.22 1.42
CA LEU A 121 -16.26 -8.50 0.47
C LEU A 121 -14.76 -8.71 0.77
N LEU A 122 -14.36 -8.74 2.06
CA LEU A 122 -12.97 -8.98 2.45
C LEU A 122 -12.46 -10.34 1.96
N GLN A 123 -13.19 -11.40 2.29
CA GLN A 123 -12.87 -12.78 1.88
C GLN A 123 -12.81 -12.89 0.35
N PHE A 124 -13.73 -12.24 -0.37
CA PHE A 124 -13.73 -12.26 -1.83
C PHE A 124 -12.43 -11.67 -2.41
N TRP A 125 -11.92 -10.60 -1.82
CA TRP A 125 -10.67 -9.95 -2.25
C TRP A 125 -9.40 -10.67 -1.79
N GLU A 126 -9.41 -11.30 -0.60
CA GLU A 126 -8.23 -11.99 -0.06
C GLU A 126 -8.09 -13.43 -0.54
N GLU A 127 -9.19 -14.10 -0.87
CA GLU A 127 -9.18 -15.53 -1.20
C GLU A 127 -9.66 -15.77 -2.63
N TYR A 128 -10.86 -15.28 -2.98
CA TYR A 128 -11.48 -15.62 -4.26
C TYR A 128 -10.75 -14.99 -5.45
N LEU A 129 -10.53 -13.68 -5.45
CA LEU A 129 -9.86 -13.00 -6.56
C LEU A 129 -8.43 -13.54 -6.80
N PRO A 130 -7.56 -13.68 -5.79
CA PRO A 130 -6.21 -14.23 -5.99
C PRO A 130 -6.20 -15.62 -6.61
N ALA A 131 -7.15 -16.49 -6.24
CA ALA A 131 -7.27 -17.84 -6.79
C ALA A 131 -7.69 -17.87 -8.26
N HIS A 132 -8.21 -16.76 -8.80
CA HIS A 132 -8.71 -16.65 -10.17
C HIS A 132 -7.87 -15.69 -11.03
N LEU A 133 -6.76 -15.15 -10.50
CA LEU A 133 -5.86 -14.30 -11.27
C LEU A 133 -5.36 -15.03 -12.52
N PRO A 134 -5.22 -14.33 -13.64
CA PRO A 134 -4.61 -14.92 -14.83
C PRO A 134 -3.13 -15.28 -14.56
N PRO A 135 -2.51 -16.09 -15.44
CA PRO A 135 -1.09 -16.39 -15.32
C PRO A 135 -0.24 -15.13 -15.18
N LYS A 136 0.79 -15.21 -14.34
CA LYS A 136 1.75 -14.12 -14.13
C LYS A 136 2.30 -13.63 -15.49
N PRO A 137 2.41 -12.30 -15.71
CA PRO A 137 3.07 -11.77 -16.89
C PRO A 137 4.48 -12.33 -17.04
N SER A 138 4.98 -12.37 -18.28
CA SER A 138 6.34 -12.85 -18.54
C SER A 138 7.38 -11.97 -17.85
N PRO A 139 8.56 -12.50 -17.48
CA PRO A 139 9.63 -11.71 -16.87
C PRO A 139 9.98 -10.45 -17.68
N ALA A 140 10.03 -10.55 -19.01
CA ALA A 140 10.33 -9.41 -19.88
C ALA A 140 9.24 -8.32 -19.87
N GLN A 141 7.97 -8.69 -19.68
CA GLN A 141 6.89 -7.71 -19.51
C GLN A 141 7.02 -6.99 -18.16
N LEU A 142 7.26 -7.74 -17.08
CA LEU A 142 7.42 -7.17 -15.74
C LEU A 142 8.65 -6.26 -15.65
N GLU A 143 9.76 -6.65 -16.28
CA GLU A 143 10.98 -5.82 -16.37
C GLU A 143 10.69 -4.52 -17.12
N LYS A 144 10.00 -4.58 -18.26
CA LYS A 144 9.60 -3.40 -19.01
C LYS A 144 8.68 -2.46 -18.21
N GLU A 145 7.70 -3.02 -17.49
CA GLU A 145 6.78 -2.24 -16.64
C GLU A 145 7.52 -1.59 -15.46
N TYR A 146 8.42 -2.34 -14.82
CA TYR A 146 9.30 -1.84 -13.76
C TYR A 146 10.21 -0.70 -14.25
N ASP A 147 10.89 -0.88 -15.39
CA ASP A 147 11.80 0.13 -15.95
C ASP A 147 11.06 1.42 -16.32
N ALA A 148 9.79 1.32 -16.71
CA ALA A 148 8.97 2.48 -17.02
C ALA A 148 8.54 3.25 -15.76
N ARG A 149 8.41 2.59 -14.61
CA ARG A 149 7.86 3.18 -13.36
C ARG A 149 8.93 3.58 -12.34
N SER A 150 10.00 2.80 -12.24
CA SER A 150 11.05 2.99 -11.23
C SER A 150 11.76 4.35 -11.25
N PRO A 151 11.92 5.07 -12.39
CA PRO A 151 12.50 6.41 -12.40
C PRO A 151 11.80 7.40 -11.46
N ASP A 152 10.48 7.29 -11.28
CA ASP A 152 9.70 8.16 -10.41
C ASP A 152 9.93 7.88 -8.91
N TRP A 153 10.58 6.77 -8.58
CA TRP A 153 10.81 6.32 -7.20
C TRP A 153 12.21 6.66 -6.68
N HIS A 154 13.24 6.66 -7.54
CA HIS A 154 14.65 6.79 -7.14
C HIS A 154 15.02 8.08 -6.38
N HIS A 155 14.25 9.16 -6.53
CA HIS A 155 14.54 10.44 -5.87
C HIS A 155 13.79 10.64 -4.56
N ARG A 156 13.29 9.55 -3.97
CA ARG A 156 12.40 9.59 -2.81
C ARG A 156 12.79 8.52 -1.80
N VAL A 157 12.72 8.87 -0.52
CA VAL A 157 12.89 7.88 0.54
C VAL A 157 11.69 6.92 0.54
N PRO A 158 11.89 5.61 0.74
CA PRO A 158 10.80 4.63 0.74
C PRO A 158 9.63 4.96 1.67
N THR A 159 9.86 5.58 2.82
CA THR A 159 8.78 6.01 3.73
C THR A 159 7.88 7.09 3.12
N GLU A 160 8.41 7.94 2.24
CA GLU A 160 7.61 8.90 1.49
C GLU A 160 6.80 8.19 0.40
N LEU A 161 7.40 7.21 -0.27
CA LEU A 161 6.74 6.38 -1.28
C LEU A 161 5.59 5.57 -0.67
N PHE A 162 5.77 4.98 0.52
CA PHE A 162 4.69 4.23 1.20
C PHE A 162 3.46 5.09 1.45
N ARG A 163 3.64 6.37 1.75
CA ARG A 163 2.52 7.30 1.94
C ARG A 163 1.76 7.52 0.64
N ASP A 164 2.47 7.66 -0.47
CA ASP A 164 1.85 7.91 -1.76
C ASP A 164 1.13 6.66 -2.28
N TRP A 165 1.77 5.49 -2.15
CA TRP A 165 1.18 4.21 -2.52
C TRP A 165 -0.06 3.88 -1.65
N ALA A 166 -0.05 4.28 -0.37
CA ALA A 166 -1.22 4.24 0.49
C ALA A 166 -2.37 5.09 -0.05
N LYS A 167 -2.09 6.33 -0.48
CA LYS A 167 -3.09 7.22 -1.08
C LYS A 167 -3.69 6.60 -2.34
N GLU A 168 -2.83 6.17 -3.26
CA GLU A 168 -3.26 5.56 -4.52
C GLU A 168 -4.17 4.34 -4.30
N THR A 169 -3.81 3.46 -3.35
CA THR A 169 -4.58 2.24 -3.09
C THR A 169 -5.89 2.55 -2.37
N ALA A 170 -5.90 3.49 -1.42
CA ALA A 170 -7.12 3.96 -0.77
C ALA A 170 -8.07 4.68 -1.77
N GLU A 171 -7.52 5.42 -2.72
CA GLU A 171 -8.30 6.02 -3.81
C GLU A 171 -8.88 4.93 -4.72
N ALA A 172 -8.08 3.93 -5.10
CA ALA A 172 -8.54 2.81 -5.91
C ALA A 172 -9.70 2.06 -5.25
N VAL A 173 -9.63 1.77 -3.94
CA VAL A 173 -10.71 1.04 -3.27
C VAL A 173 -12.02 1.85 -3.27
N CYS A 174 -11.95 3.18 -3.14
CA CYS A 174 -13.14 4.01 -3.15
C CYS A 174 -13.74 4.21 -4.54
N ASN A 175 -12.90 4.34 -5.57
CA ASN A 175 -13.32 4.63 -6.94
C ASN A 175 -13.65 3.38 -7.77
N GLU A 176 -13.02 2.24 -7.46
CA GLU A 176 -13.14 1.03 -8.29
C GLU A 176 -13.89 -0.10 -7.55
N VAL A 177 -13.79 -0.17 -6.22
CA VAL A 177 -14.46 -1.21 -5.43
C VAL A 177 -15.81 -0.73 -4.93
N TYR A 178 -15.83 0.24 -4.02
CA TYR A 178 -17.09 0.70 -3.40
C TYR A 178 -18.01 1.44 -4.38
N ALA A 179 -17.45 2.28 -5.27
CA ALA A 179 -18.27 2.99 -6.26
C ALA A 179 -18.98 2.04 -7.24
N ALA A 180 -18.39 0.89 -7.57
CA ALA A 180 -19.02 -0.11 -8.42
C ALA A 180 -20.22 -0.82 -7.76
N MET A 181 -20.35 -0.72 -6.43
CA MET A 181 -21.39 -1.38 -5.65
C MET A 181 -22.55 -0.46 -5.25
N GLU A 182 -22.37 0.85 -5.38
CA GLU A 182 -23.35 1.83 -4.93
C GLU A 182 -24.43 2.08 -5.98
N VAL A 183 -25.66 2.09 -5.50
CA VAL A 183 -26.83 2.52 -6.28
C VAL A 183 -27.22 3.92 -5.84
N ASN A 184 -27.45 4.81 -6.81
CA ASN A 184 -28.02 6.13 -6.56
C ASN A 184 -29.53 6.03 -6.41
N HIS A 185 -30.05 6.46 -5.28
CA HIS A 185 -31.49 6.57 -5.06
C HIS A 185 -32.00 7.93 -5.51
N GLY A 186 -33.31 8.02 -5.80
CA GLY A 186 -33.94 9.26 -6.26
C GLY A 186 -33.90 10.42 -5.24
N ASP A 187 -33.64 10.12 -3.97
CA ASP A 187 -33.45 11.10 -2.90
C ASP A 187 -32.00 11.60 -2.77
N GLY A 188 -31.10 11.16 -3.67
CA GLY A 188 -29.68 11.50 -3.64
C GLY A 188 -28.85 10.67 -2.66
N SER A 189 -29.46 9.75 -1.91
CA SER A 189 -28.71 8.81 -1.08
C SER A 189 -28.03 7.74 -1.94
N ARG A 190 -26.90 7.24 -1.44
CA ARG A 190 -26.18 6.10 -2.04
C ARG A 190 -26.15 4.97 -1.04
N SER A 191 -26.51 3.77 -1.47
CA SER A 191 -26.40 2.58 -0.64
C SER A 191 -25.92 1.38 -1.45
N ILE A 192 -25.34 0.41 -0.76
CA ILE A 192 -24.97 -0.89 -1.31
C ILE A 192 -26.17 -1.83 -1.05
N PRO A 193 -26.73 -2.48 -2.09
CA PRO A 193 -27.72 -3.53 -1.90
C PRO A 193 -27.20 -4.66 -1.03
N GLU A 194 -28.03 -5.23 -0.17
CA GLU A 194 -27.66 -6.28 0.77
C GLU A 194 -28.56 -7.53 0.57
N PRO A 195 -28.02 -8.67 0.12
CA PRO A 195 -26.64 -8.87 -0.31
C PRO A 195 -26.35 -8.21 -1.67
N PHE A 196 -25.10 -7.80 -1.87
CA PHE A 196 -24.64 -7.30 -3.15
C PHE A 196 -24.47 -8.46 -4.14
N LYS A 197 -25.22 -8.45 -5.23
CA LYS A 197 -25.08 -9.45 -6.29
C LYS A 197 -23.97 -8.99 -7.25
N LEU A 198 -22.84 -9.68 -7.24
CA LEU A 198 -21.71 -9.35 -8.09
C LEU A 198 -22.00 -9.79 -9.53
N GLU A 199 -22.04 -8.82 -10.43
CA GLU A 199 -22.17 -9.05 -11.86
C GLU A 199 -20.82 -9.39 -12.49
N GLU A 200 -20.83 -10.15 -13.59
CA GLU A 200 -19.61 -10.59 -14.28
C GLU A 200 -18.75 -9.41 -14.75
N GLU A 201 -19.36 -8.31 -15.18
CA GLU A 201 -18.61 -7.10 -15.58
C GLU A 201 -17.81 -6.51 -14.40
N ILE A 202 -18.42 -6.44 -13.21
CA ILE A 202 -17.76 -5.93 -11.99
C ILE A 202 -16.66 -6.89 -11.56
N PHE A 203 -16.94 -8.21 -11.59
CA PHE A 203 -15.95 -9.23 -11.31
C PHE A 203 -14.71 -9.08 -12.21
N GLN A 204 -14.87 -8.96 -13.53
CA GLN A 204 -13.75 -8.81 -14.46
C GLN A 204 -12.95 -7.52 -14.23
N ARG A 205 -13.60 -6.42 -13.82
CA ARG A 205 -12.91 -5.19 -13.43
C ARG A 205 -12.08 -5.38 -12.16
N TRP A 206 -12.66 -6.00 -11.13
CA TRP A 206 -11.95 -6.28 -9.89
C TRP A 206 -10.81 -7.28 -10.06
N LEU A 207 -10.97 -8.26 -10.95
CA LEU A 207 -9.91 -9.20 -11.28
C LEU A 207 -8.70 -8.51 -11.92
N ARG A 208 -8.94 -7.58 -12.85
CA ARG A 208 -7.88 -6.75 -13.43
C ARG A 208 -7.22 -5.86 -12.37
N LEU A 209 -8.01 -5.19 -11.53
CA LEU A 209 -7.48 -4.36 -10.45
C LEU A 209 -6.60 -5.17 -9.47
N ALA A 210 -7.04 -6.37 -9.08
CA ALA A 210 -6.26 -7.25 -8.22
C ALA A 210 -4.94 -7.68 -8.87
N GLN A 211 -4.94 -7.96 -10.18
CA GLN A 211 -3.73 -8.25 -10.93
C GLN A 211 -2.78 -7.05 -10.97
N ASP A 212 -3.29 -5.86 -11.31
CA ASP A 212 -2.50 -4.63 -11.41
C ASP A 212 -1.84 -4.27 -10.07
N LEU A 213 -2.59 -4.36 -8.97
CA LEU A 213 -2.08 -4.11 -7.62
C LEU A 213 -1.08 -5.16 -7.16
N SER A 214 -1.28 -6.43 -7.51
CA SER A 214 -0.32 -7.50 -7.21
C SER A 214 1.00 -7.31 -7.95
N THR A 215 0.94 -6.91 -9.22
CA THR A 215 2.13 -6.57 -10.02
C THR A 215 2.84 -5.35 -9.43
N LEU A 216 2.11 -4.27 -9.14
CA LEU A 216 2.66 -3.06 -8.50
C LEU A 216 3.32 -3.36 -7.16
N ALA A 217 2.71 -4.20 -6.32
CA ALA A 217 3.28 -4.61 -5.05
C ALA A 217 4.64 -5.30 -5.24
N GLY A 218 4.74 -6.21 -6.22
CA GLY A 218 5.96 -6.91 -6.55
C GLY A 218 7.07 -5.98 -7.06
N GLU A 219 6.74 -5.06 -7.97
CA GLU A 219 7.67 -4.06 -8.52
C GLU A 219 8.19 -3.13 -7.42
N ARG A 220 7.30 -2.58 -6.61
CA ARG A 220 7.63 -1.66 -5.51
C ARG A 220 8.46 -2.34 -4.43
N LEU A 221 8.15 -3.61 -4.12
CA LEU A 221 8.98 -4.41 -3.24
C LEU A 221 10.37 -4.62 -3.85
N GLY A 222 10.45 -4.96 -5.14
CA GLY A 222 11.72 -5.09 -5.87
C GLY A 222 12.58 -3.83 -5.81
N PHE A 223 11.96 -2.66 -5.98
CA PHE A 223 12.61 -1.37 -5.83
C PHE A 223 13.17 -1.18 -4.41
N VAL A 224 12.32 -1.33 -3.38
CA VAL A 224 12.73 -1.14 -1.97
C VAL A 224 13.87 -2.08 -1.58
N LEU A 225 13.82 -3.34 -2.00
CA LEU A 225 14.87 -4.32 -1.71
C LEU A 225 16.18 -4.00 -2.45
N THR A 226 16.10 -3.49 -3.68
CA THR A 226 17.28 -3.07 -4.46
C THR A 226 17.97 -1.90 -3.78
N GLU A 227 17.23 -0.86 -3.41
CA GLU A 227 17.77 0.30 -2.68
C GLU A 227 18.44 -0.12 -1.35
N LEU A 228 17.84 -1.07 -0.63
CA LEU A 228 18.42 -1.63 0.60
C LEU A 228 19.73 -2.40 0.34
N ILE A 229 19.88 -3.08 -0.80
CA ILE A 229 21.08 -3.83 -1.17
C ILE A 229 22.19 -2.90 -1.67
N GLU A 230 21.88 -1.97 -2.57
CA GLU A 230 22.85 -1.04 -3.16
C GLU A 230 23.53 -0.20 -2.08
N HIS A 231 22.77 0.29 -1.12
CA HIS A 231 23.32 1.02 0.02
C HIS A 231 24.25 0.18 0.89
N ARG A 232 23.86 -1.07 1.17
CA ARG A 232 24.72 -2.00 1.93
C ARG A 232 26.05 -2.25 1.21
N ARG A 233 26.06 -2.27 -0.13
CA ARG A 233 27.28 -2.39 -0.94
C ARG A 233 28.16 -1.14 -0.82
N HIS A 234 27.61 0.05 -1.07
CA HIS A 234 28.35 1.32 -0.96
C HIS A 234 28.97 1.53 0.43
N LYS A 235 28.27 1.07 1.48
CA LYS A 235 28.79 1.11 2.86
C LYS A 235 29.96 0.14 3.09
N LYS A 236 29.91 -1.07 2.54
CA LYS A 236 31.02 -2.02 2.66
C LYS A 236 32.26 -1.45 1.99
N ASP A 237 32.09 -0.90 0.79
CA ASP A 237 33.18 -0.33 -0.01
C ASP A 237 33.81 0.91 0.67
N SER A 238 32.98 1.77 1.29
CA SER A 238 33.46 2.93 2.06
C SER A 238 34.15 2.56 3.38
N LYS A 239 33.71 1.50 4.07
CA LYS A 239 34.39 0.97 5.28
C LYS A 239 35.71 0.31 4.98
N GLU A 240 35.84 -0.32 3.81
CA GLU A 240 37.07 -0.98 3.36
C GLU A 240 38.08 0.00 2.74
N GLY A 241 37.80 1.31 2.75
CA GLY A 241 38.69 2.34 2.19
C GLY A 241 38.82 2.27 0.67
N VAL A 242 37.94 1.53 0.00
CA VAL A 242 37.89 1.41 -1.45
C VAL A 242 37.08 2.58 -2.01
N CYS A 243 37.56 3.80 -1.80
CA CYS A 243 37.17 4.92 -2.66
C CYS A 243 37.82 4.67 -4.02
N ARG A 244 37.11 3.96 -4.91
CA ARG A 244 37.44 4.00 -6.34
C ARG A 244 37.16 5.42 -6.83
N HIS A 245 38.17 6.28 -6.75
CA HIS A 245 38.26 7.48 -7.55
C HIS A 245 38.36 7.04 -9.03
N GLY A 246 37.21 6.87 -9.68
CA GLY A 246 37.12 6.83 -11.13
C GLY A 246 36.98 8.27 -11.63
N GLY A 247 38.03 8.77 -12.27
CA GLY A 247 37.99 9.98 -13.09
C GLY A 247 37.38 9.72 -14.47
#